data_AF-A0A7W5TR47-F1
#
_entry.id   AF-A0A7W5TR47-F1
#
_cell.length_a   1.000
_cell.length_b   1.000
_cell.length_c   1.000
_cell.angle_alpha   90.00
_cell.angle_beta   90.00
_cell.angle_gamma   90.00
#
_symmetry.space_group_name_H-M   'P 1'
#
loop_
_entity.id
_entity.type
_entity.pdbx_description
1 polymer ?
#
loop_
_entity_poly.entity_id
_entity_poly.type
_entity_poly.pdbx_seq_one_letter_code
_entity_poly.pdbx_strand_id
1 'polypeptide(L)'
;MTLYVISVCQGEEIPRKGGPGITKSDFLIISKSELALYVNVDLEVMRIDAARMRGSRPFAFTDPLRGKGLEYIIDFIIENGGLTSIQTHQRLGDRKALDCRPLINRAHQPKCRPLFLRLCSKASRM
;
A
#
# COMPACT_ATOMS: atom_id res chain seq x y z
N MET A 1 5.52 -1.48 -16.32
CA MET A 1 4.46 -0.96 -15.42
C MET A 1 5.03 0.12 -14.53
N THR A 2 4.35 1.25 -14.44
CA THR A 2 4.75 2.45 -13.70
C THR A 2 3.58 2.92 -12.84
N LEU A 3 3.82 3.01 -11.54
CA LEU A 3 2.87 3.57 -10.58
C LEU A 3 3.37 4.97 -10.19
N TYR A 4 2.52 5.97 -10.32
CA TYR A 4 2.85 7.32 -9.87
C TYR A 4 2.00 7.70 -8.68
N VAL A 5 2.61 8.23 -7.62
CA VAL A 5 1.92 8.54 -6.36
C VAL A 5 1.99 10.04 -6.13
N ILE A 6 0.81 10.65 -5.97
CA ILE A 6 0.65 12.03 -5.52
C ILE A 6 -0.14 12.04 -4.22
N SER A 7 -0.08 13.14 -3.47
CA SER A 7 -0.80 13.30 -2.20
C SER A 7 -1.75 14.49 -2.27
N VAL A 8 -2.94 14.36 -1.71
CA VAL A 8 -3.93 15.46 -1.64
C VAL A 8 -3.34 16.71 -0.95
N CYS A 9 -2.47 16.52 0.05
CA CYS A 9 -1.77 17.61 0.72
C CYS A 9 -0.85 18.45 -0.19
N GLN A 10 -0.51 17.99 -1.39
CA GLN A 10 0.29 18.75 -2.33
C GLN A 10 -0.53 19.84 -3.05
N GLY A 11 -1.86 19.83 -2.87
CA GLY A 11 -2.79 20.80 -3.42
C GLY A 11 -3.71 20.21 -4.49
N GLU A 12 -4.89 20.81 -4.62
CA GLU A 12 -5.92 20.44 -5.60
C GLU A 12 -5.41 20.57 -7.05
N GLU A 13 -4.52 21.51 -7.30
CA GLU A 13 -3.98 21.86 -8.62
C GLU A 13 -2.94 20.89 -9.20
N ILE A 14 -2.47 19.91 -8.42
CA ILE A 14 -1.40 19.01 -8.84
C ILE A 14 -1.73 18.25 -10.14
N PRO A 15 -2.94 17.67 -10.32
CA PRO A 15 -3.30 17.04 -11.58
C PRO A 15 -3.22 18.00 -12.78
N ARG A 16 -3.56 19.29 -12.59
CA ARG A 16 -3.52 20.33 -13.63
C ARG A 16 -2.10 20.70 -14.08
N LYS A 17 -1.11 20.61 -13.18
CA LYS A 17 0.31 20.84 -13.52
C LYS A 17 0.83 19.81 -14.52
N GLY A 18 0.23 18.62 -14.57
CA GLY A 18 0.56 17.58 -15.52
C GLY A 18 1.97 17.02 -15.30
N GLY A 19 2.66 16.71 -16.40
CA GLY A 19 3.95 16.03 -16.41
C GLY A 19 3.83 14.52 -16.64
N PRO A 20 4.94 13.86 -17.01
CA PRO A 20 4.92 12.47 -17.46
C PRO A 20 4.43 11.50 -16.38
N GLY A 21 4.65 11.81 -15.10
CA GLY A 21 4.12 11.02 -13.99
C GLY A 21 2.59 11.05 -13.92
N ILE A 22 1.96 12.19 -14.20
CA ILE A 22 0.49 12.32 -14.11
C ILE A 22 -0.17 11.84 -15.40
N THR A 23 0.41 12.09 -16.58
CA THR A 23 -0.26 11.81 -17.86
C THR A 23 0.10 10.47 -18.49
N LYS A 24 1.33 9.96 -18.27
CA LYS A 24 1.85 8.76 -18.95
C LYS A 24 1.98 7.53 -18.04
N SER A 25 1.92 7.68 -16.72
CA SER A 25 1.99 6.52 -15.82
C SER A 25 0.85 5.53 -16.04
N ASP A 26 1.14 4.25 -15.88
CA ASP A 26 0.15 3.18 -16.08
C ASP A 26 -0.97 3.28 -15.05
N PHE A 27 -0.65 3.66 -13.80
CA PHE A 27 -1.64 3.91 -12.75
C PHE A 27 -1.24 5.08 -11.86
N LEU A 28 -2.19 6.00 -11.61
CA LEU A 28 -2.01 7.13 -10.70
C LEU A 28 -2.68 6.85 -9.36
N ILE A 29 -1.92 6.94 -8.28
CA ILE A 29 -2.39 6.81 -6.91
C ILE A 29 -2.47 8.20 -6.31
N ILE A 30 -3.67 8.60 -5.89
CA ILE A 30 -3.90 9.85 -5.16
C ILE A 30 -4.09 9.50 -3.69
N SER A 31 -3.07 9.78 -2.87
CA SER A 31 -3.02 9.36 -1.47
C SER A 31 -3.42 10.45 -0.49
N LYS A 32 -3.79 10.01 0.72
CA LYS A 32 -4.22 10.85 1.85
C LYS A 32 -5.53 11.60 1.58
N SER A 33 -6.49 10.94 0.93
CA SER A 33 -7.81 11.52 0.64
C SER A 33 -8.57 11.99 1.89
N GLU A 34 -8.31 11.37 3.05
CA GLU A 34 -8.86 11.75 4.34
C GLU A 34 -8.45 13.15 4.82
N LEU A 35 -7.36 13.69 4.29
CA LEU A 35 -6.87 15.02 4.68
C LEU A 35 -7.52 16.17 3.90
N ALA A 36 -8.34 15.87 2.89
CA ALA A 36 -8.96 16.87 2.01
C ALA A 36 -9.64 18.02 2.78
N LEU A 37 -10.38 17.70 3.86
CA LEU A 37 -11.06 18.69 4.70
C LEU A 37 -10.10 19.62 5.45
N TYR A 38 -8.91 19.13 5.82
CA TYR A 38 -7.93 19.92 6.57
C TYR A 38 -7.04 20.78 5.68
N VAL A 39 -6.91 20.41 4.40
CA VAL A 39 -6.12 21.16 3.42
C VAL A 39 -6.98 21.98 2.45
N ASN A 40 -8.30 22.08 2.69
CA ASN A 40 -9.26 22.76 1.81
C ASN A 40 -9.14 22.33 0.34
N VAL A 41 -9.09 21.02 0.10
CA VAL A 41 -9.06 20.44 -1.25
C VAL A 41 -10.40 19.80 -1.55
N ASP A 42 -10.98 20.12 -2.71
CA ASP A 42 -12.14 19.41 -3.23
C ASP A 42 -11.70 18.16 -4.01
N LEU A 43 -12.09 16.99 -3.52
CA LEU A 43 -11.77 15.71 -4.15
C LEU A 43 -12.45 15.55 -5.51
N GLU A 44 -13.62 16.16 -5.71
CA GLU A 44 -14.36 16.06 -6.96
C GLU A 44 -13.70 16.88 -8.07
N VAL A 45 -13.25 18.10 -7.75
CA VAL A 45 -12.46 18.92 -8.68
C VAL A 45 -11.17 18.18 -9.05
N MET A 46 -10.46 17.64 -8.06
CA MET A 46 -9.23 16.87 -8.28
C MET A 46 -9.48 15.62 -9.15
N ARG A 47 -10.63 14.93 -8.97
CA ARG A 47 -11.04 13.77 -9.76
C ARG A 47 -11.29 14.15 -11.22
N ILE A 48 -12.01 15.24 -11.46
CA ILE A 48 -12.31 15.76 -12.80
C ILE A 48 -11.00 16.13 -13.51
N ASP A 49 -10.11 16.85 -12.83
CA ASP A 49 -8.83 17.26 -13.41
C ASP A 49 -7.92 16.07 -13.70
N ALA A 50 -7.85 15.09 -12.79
CA ALA A 50 -7.12 13.85 -13.03
C ALA A 50 -7.66 13.06 -14.22
N ALA A 51 -8.99 12.92 -14.33
CA ALA A 51 -9.63 12.23 -15.45
C ALA A 51 -9.36 12.94 -16.78
N ARG A 52 -9.45 14.28 -16.81
CA ARG A 52 -9.17 15.08 -18.00
C ARG A 52 -7.72 14.91 -18.47
N MET A 53 -6.76 14.94 -17.55
CA MET A 53 -5.33 14.85 -17.88
C MET A 53 -4.87 13.45 -18.26
N ARG A 54 -5.55 12.41 -17.76
CA ARG A 54 -5.21 11.00 -17.99
C ARG A 54 -5.97 10.34 -19.14
N GLY A 55 -7.12 10.89 -19.53
CA GLY A 55 -8.00 10.27 -20.51
C GLY A 55 -8.54 8.93 -20.00
N SER A 56 -8.19 7.85 -20.69
CA SER A 56 -8.63 6.49 -20.35
C SER A 56 -7.75 5.77 -19.31
N ARG A 57 -6.64 6.36 -18.87
CA ARG A 57 -5.71 5.68 -17.95
C ARG A 57 -6.25 5.64 -16.51
N PRO A 58 -6.13 4.49 -15.81
CA PRO A 58 -6.73 4.31 -14.50
C PRO A 58 -6.05 5.17 -13.44
N PHE A 59 -6.82 5.56 -12.43
CA PHE A 59 -6.34 6.21 -11.21
C PHE A 59 -7.29 5.90 -10.05
N ALA A 60 -6.78 5.97 -8.82
CA ALA A 60 -7.58 5.74 -7.62
C ALA A 60 -7.21 6.68 -6.48
N PHE A 61 -8.21 7.07 -5.70
CA PHE A 61 -8.01 7.71 -4.41
C PHE A 61 -7.78 6.66 -3.33
N THR A 62 -6.88 6.97 -2.40
CA THR A 62 -6.54 6.08 -1.29
C THR A 62 -6.54 6.80 0.05
N ASP A 63 -6.92 6.03 1.07
CA ASP A 63 -6.70 6.35 2.48
C ASP A 63 -5.90 5.18 3.07
N PRO A 64 -4.56 5.29 3.12
CA PRO A 64 -3.69 4.24 3.64
C PRO A 64 -3.91 3.95 5.14
N LEU A 65 -4.47 4.90 5.90
CA LEU A 65 -4.73 4.72 7.32
C LEU A 65 -5.92 3.78 7.55
N ARG A 66 -6.95 3.90 6.71
CA ARG A 66 -8.16 3.06 6.76
C ARG A 66 -8.15 1.90 5.76
N GLY A 67 -7.10 1.80 4.94
CA GLY A 67 -6.98 0.79 3.88
C GLY A 67 -7.93 1.00 2.69
N LYS A 68 -8.59 2.16 2.56
CA LYS A 68 -9.53 2.40 1.47
C LYS A 68 -8.78 2.61 0.16
N GLY A 69 -9.27 1.98 -0.90
CA GLY A 69 -8.73 2.11 -2.25
C GLY A 69 -7.46 1.29 -2.52
N LEU A 70 -6.93 0.58 -1.51
CA LEU A 70 -5.77 -0.29 -1.69
C LEU A 70 -6.11 -1.53 -2.53
N GLU A 71 -7.32 -2.05 -2.42
CA GLU A 71 -7.79 -3.22 -3.19
C GLU A 71 -7.63 -2.99 -4.70
N TYR A 72 -8.09 -1.84 -5.22
CA TYR A 72 -7.92 -1.50 -6.64
C TYR A 72 -6.46 -1.45 -7.11
N ILE A 73 -5.53 -1.05 -6.23
CA ILE A 73 -4.11 -1.02 -6.55
C ILE A 73 -3.54 -2.44 -6.58
N ILE A 74 -3.94 -3.27 -5.62
CA ILE A 74 -3.52 -4.67 -5.54
C ILE A 74 -4.03 -5.41 -6.78
N ASP A 75 -5.31 -5.26 -7.12
CA ASP A 75 -5.93 -5.87 -8.30
C ASP A 75 -5.21 -5.44 -9.58
N PHE A 76 -4.96 -4.13 -9.74
CA PHE A 76 -4.22 -3.61 -10.89
C PHE A 76 -2.81 -4.22 -11.00
N ILE A 77 -2.09 -4.36 -9.89
CA ILE A 77 -0.75 -4.95 -9.85
C ILE A 77 -0.79 -6.45 -10.16
N ILE A 78 -1.80 -7.19 -9.67
CA ILE A 78 -1.94 -8.62 -9.97
C ILE A 78 -2.22 -8.81 -11.47
N GLU A 79 -3.14 -8.04 -12.03
CA GLU A 79 -3.53 -8.12 -13.45
C GLU A 79 -2.40 -7.71 -14.39
N ASN A 80 -1.69 -6.63 -14.10
CA ASN A 80 -0.72 -6.02 -15.02
C ASN A 80 0.75 -6.30 -14.66
N GLY A 81 1.02 -6.78 -13.45
CA GLY A 81 2.35 -7.00 -12.91
C GLY A 81 2.89 -8.42 -13.09
N GLY A 82 2.12 -9.33 -13.69
CA GLY A 82 2.54 -10.71 -13.95
C GLY A 82 2.80 -11.52 -12.67
N LEU A 83 2.16 -11.15 -11.56
CA LEU A 83 2.32 -11.83 -10.28
C LEU A 83 1.38 -13.05 -10.21
N THR A 84 1.96 -14.24 -10.04
CA THR A 84 1.21 -15.41 -9.61
C THR A 84 0.85 -15.23 -8.14
N SER A 85 -0.44 -15.34 -7.77
CA SER A 85 -0.90 -15.02 -6.41
C SER A 85 -0.21 -15.90 -5.35
N ILE A 86 0.82 -15.39 -4.68
CA ILE A 86 1.30 -15.94 -3.41
C ILE A 86 0.57 -15.14 -2.33
N GLN A 87 -0.51 -15.72 -1.79
CA GLN A 87 -1.28 -15.10 -0.72
C GLN A 87 -0.37 -14.89 0.51
N THR A 88 0.11 -13.67 0.69
CA THR A 88 0.75 -13.20 1.92
C THR A 88 -0.03 -12.00 2.44
N HIS A 89 -1.34 -12.16 2.62
CA HIS A 89 -2.14 -11.18 3.36
C HIS A 89 -1.87 -11.36 4.85
N GLN A 90 -0.90 -10.63 5.39
CA GLN A 90 -0.82 -10.19 6.80
C GLN A 90 0.54 -9.54 7.06
N ARG A 91 0.60 -8.19 7.07
CA ARG A 91 1.56 -7.37 7.85
C ARG A 91 1.42 -5.86 7.64
N LEU A 92 0.21 -5.32 7.45
CA LEU A 92 -0.01 -3.86 7.52
C LEU A 92 -0.96 -3.42 8.65
N GLY A 93 -1.30 -4.34 9.57
CA GLY A 93 -2.00 -4.05 10.82
C GLY A 93 -1.09 -3.88 12.05
N ASP A 94 0.20 -4.23 11.96
CA ASP A 94 1.11 -4.30 13.11
C ASP A 94 1.84 -2.98 13.42
N ARG A 95 1.30 -1.82 13.01
CA ARG A 95 1.78 -0.51 13.51
C ARG A 95 1.21 -0.16 14.90
N LYS A 96 0.98 -1.16 15.74
CA LYS A 96 0.97 -1.04 17.21
C LYS A 96 2.27 -1.60 17.80
N ALA A 97 3.42 -1.11 17.33
CA ALA A 97 4.71 -1.26 18.01
C ALA A 97 5.80 -0.38 17.33
N LEU A 98 5.60 0.93 17.31
CA LEU A 98 6.75 1.82 17.56
C LEU A 98 6.80 2.07 19.07
N ASP A 99 7.12 1.01 19.80
CA ASP A 99 7.59 1.12 21.18
C ASP A 99 9.05 1.55 21.09
N CYS A 100 9.31 2.83 21.28
CA CYS A 100 10.65 3.38 21.47
C CYS A 100 11.20 2.93 22.84
N ARG A 101 11.32 1.63 23.09
CA ARG A 101 12.01 1.08 24.27
C ARG A 101 13.32 0.43 23.86
N PRO A 102 14.42 0.68 24.59
CA PRO A 102 15.73 0.23 24.17
C PRO A 102 15.85 -1.30 24.28
N LEU A 103 16.60 -1.85 23.33
CA LEU A 103 17.17 -3.20 23.31
C LEU A 103 17.79 -3.59 24.68
N ILE A 104 17.04 -4.21 25.58
CA ILE A 104 17.58 -5.03 26.68
C ILE A 104 16.57 -6.16 26.97
N ASN A 105 17.09 -7.39 27.02
CA ASN A 105 16.46 -8.63 27.50
C ASN A 105 15.57 -9.45 26.56
N ARG A 106 16.25 -10.29 25.76
CA ARG A 106 15.78 -11.61 25.31
C ARG A 106 15.52 -12.52 26.52
N ALA A 107 14.28 -12.69 26.97
CA ALA A 107 13.94 -13.77 27.91
C ALA A 107 12.43 -14.05 28.03
N HIS A 108 11.69 -14.26 26.94
CA HIS A 108 10.42 -15.02 26.95
C HIS A 108 9.82 -15.09 25.54
N GLN A 109 10.05 -16.21 24.83
CA GLN A 109 9.16 -16.61 23.74
C GLN A 109 8.39 -17.86 24.18
N PRO A 110 7.07 -17.77 24.43
CA PRO A 110 6.24 -18.95 24.42
C PRO A 110 5.53 -19.08 23.06
N LYS A 111 5.84 -20.19 22.38
CA LYS A 111 4.89 -21.01 21.58
C LYS A 111 4.41 -20.44 20.23
N CYS A 112 5.28 -20.50 19.22
CA CYS A 112 4.84 -20.96 17.90
C CYS A 112 5.20 -22.45 17.76
N ARG A 113 4.18 -23.32 17.79
CA ARG A 113 4.22 -24.72 17.33
C ARG A 113 3.17 -24.83 16.19
N PRO A 114 3.20 -25.86 15.32
CA PRO A 114 4.22 -26.88 15.10
C PRO A 114 4.47 -27.16 13.60
N LEU A 115 5.67 -26.92 13.07
CA LEU A 115 6.07 -27.50 11.78
C LEU A 115 7.57 -27.83 11.75
N PHE A 116 8.03 -28.52 12.79
CA PHE A 116 9.37 -29.12 12.81
C PHE A 116 9.32 -30.46 13.55
N LEU A 117 8.53 -31.40 13.02
CA LEU A 117 8.40 -32.76 13.55
C LEU A 117 8.69 -33.80 12.47
N ARG A 118 9.72 -33.58 11.64
CA ARG A 118 10.14 -34.56 10.62
C ARG A 118 11.65 -34.73 10.39
N LEU A 119 12.53 -34.19 11.24
CA LEU A 119 13.99 -34.39 11.09
C LEU A 119 14.74 -34.89 12.34
N CYS A 120 14.10 -35.10 13.49
CA CYS A 120 14.76 -35.61 14.71
C CYS A 120 14.42 -37.06 15.11
N SER A 121 13.91 -37.89 14.19
CA SER A 121 13.58 -39.31 14.50
C SER A 121 14.64 -40.33 14.02
N LYS A 122 15.79 -39.89 13.49
CA LYS A 122 16.86 -40.82 13.02
C LYS A 122 18.21 -40.69 13.73
N ALA A 123 18.32 -39.89 14.79
CA ALA A 123 19.59 -39.68 15.52
C ALA A 123 19.52 -40.04 17.02
N SER A 124 18.72 -41.05 17.38
CA SER A 124 18.72 -41.62 18.73
C SER A 124 18.46 -43.13 18.68
N ARG A 125 19.35 -43.81 17.94
CA ARG A 125 19.59 -45.26 18.04
C ARG A 125 20.96 -45.54 17.40
N MET A 126 22.01 -45.23 18.16
CA MET A 126 23.36 -45.82 18.17
C MET A 126 24.14 -45.17 19.32
#